data_AF-A0A1R4I894-F1
#
_entry.id   AF-A0A1R4I894-F1
#
_cell.length_a   1.000
_cell.length_b   1.000
_cell.length_c   1.000
_cell.angle_alpha   90.00
_cell.angle_beta   90.00
_cell.angle_gamma   90.00
#
_symmetry.space_group_name_H-M   'P 1'
#
loop_
_entity.id
_entity.type
_entity.pdbx_description
1 polymer ?
#
loop_
_entity_poly.entity_id
_entity_poly.type
_entity_poly.pdbx_seq_one_letter_code
_entity_poly.pdbx_strand_id
1 'polypeptide(L)'
;MSPRARRVLDVVASTPREGLVPALLENLARGVRPERHGPAQVRLVRCFDDGHRQQLAAWPDRAGAELAPEGSRTVDVPGLGVLVVDPAPRMTSARARLLRETAAWLGAIVRALTATRELRRAQEQAHRAGAAAEAAQLRAVRVGEGERIRLVETVTTATVGDLAELRGMLAVPAGEVPWERVNASAERLIDELRGAVRGVFPAMLPERGAAETLAELASGLPGSVVVRGDLGRRAGWDVESGFYHAVAGVLRVLARGPERVEVRLRGGDALVARVTRRTGGLADALAGDAAVAEVEAALAADRERLASLGGTLRVGPGREHVEVVVSLPTRAEVTSLPPGRRQLASRPVHGRVATLLESAGLPETVRERLRVRLTAPVALLVVQGPSPVPAPGVRTIDCDEAPDAALAARIRSGEEWGGVDAVVCALSPRDGFAAALAGGPLLFADGTGPGEAVALLAARAPVIAAVRVADELARIAEDEGENGVLRWQLEQLVVGAHELAEHGLLDAVAEGRAPRIVDADAARLAGSAGGDARTRLGLDRKAGDDLVAATAAAAAAHWAAVARRPGLDAASRRAAELLARSAAGIGAVPPASASASASA
;
A
#
# COMPACT_ATOMS: atom_id res chain seq x y z
N MET A 1 -44.04 46.59 21.01
CA MET A 1 -44.16 46.06 19.63
C MET A 1 -43.45 44.72 19.58
N SER A 2 -44.15 43.59 19.37
CA SER A 2 -43.46 42.30 19.22
C SER A 2 -42.65 42.27 17.90
N PRO A 3 -41.41 41.77 17.90
CA PRO A 3 -40.57 41.75 16.71
C PRO A 3 -41.19 40.88 15.60
N ARG A 4 -41.18 41.40 14.38
CA ARG A 4 -41.72 40.73 13.17
C ARG A 4 -40.84 39.52 12.81
N ALA A 5 -41.43 38.48 12.22
CA ALA A 5 -40.65 37.34 11.71
C ALA A 5 -39.63 37.80 10.66
N ARG A 6 -38.41 37.28 10.77
CA ARG A 6 -37.29 37.53 9.83
C ARG A 6 -37.41 36.60 8.62
N ARG A 7 -36.72 36.92 7.53
CA ARG A 7 -36.60 35.96 6.41
C ARG A 7 -35.81 34.75 6.90
N VAL A 8 -36.15 33.55 6.41
CA VAL A 8 -35.49 32.31 6.85
C VAL A 8 -33.99 32.37 6.60
N LEU A 9 -33.58 32.93 5.46
CA LEU A 9 -32.17 33.11 5.10
C LEU A 9 -31.41 33.99 6.11
N ASP A 10 -32.04 35.05 6.63
CA ASP A 10 -31.41 35.94 7.62
C ASP A 10 -31.17 35.20 8.94
N VAL A 11 -32.09 34.31 9.33
CA VAL A 11 -31.93 33.46 10.52
C VAL A 11 -30.78 32.49 10.32
N VAL A 12 -30.73 31.82 9.17
CA VAL A 12 -29.64 30.88 8.82
C VAL A 12 -28.28 31.57 8.79
N ALA A 13 -28.20 32.77 8.23
CA ALA A 13 -26.94 33.51 8.11
C ALA A 13 -26.45 34.10 9.44
N SER A 14 -27.35 34.41 10.38
CA SER A 14 -27.02 35.08 11.64
C SER A 14 -26.96 34.16 12.86
N THR A 15 -27.31 32.88 12.72
CA THR A 15 -27.43 31.96 13.87
C THR A 15 -26.37 30.86 13.78
N PRO A 16 -25.60 30.61 14.87
CA PRO A 16 -24.69 29.47 14.93
C PRO A 16 -25.40 28.15 14.66
N ARG A 17 -24.66 27.16 14.13
CA ARG A 17 -25.22 25.88 13.69
C ARG A 17 -25.95 25.14 14.81
N GLU A 18 -25.44 25.22 16.03
CA GLU A 18 -25.97 24.57 17.24
C GLU A 18 -27.34 25.14 17.65
N GLY A 19 -27.58 26.43 17.36
CA GLY A 19 -28.82 27.14 17.69
C GLY A 19 -29.80 27.24 16.53
N LEU A 20 -29.47 26.69 15.36
CA LEU A 20 -30.21 26.98 14.14
C LEU A 20 -31.63 26.39 14.14
N VAL A 21 -31.79 25.15 14.60
CA VAL A 21 -33.12 24.50 14.70
C VAL A 21 -34.06 25.28 15.62
N PRO A 22 -33.71 25.56 16.90
CA PRO A 22 -34.60 26.33 17.77
C PRO A 22 -34.87 27.75 17.25
N ALA A 23 -33.90 28.42 16.65
CA ALA A 23 -34.10 29.75 16.06
C ALA A 23 -35.06 29.74 14.86
N LEU A 24 -35.03 28.70 14.04
CA LEU A 24 -35.97 28.51 12.93
C LEU A 24 -37.40 28.25 13.42
N LEU A 25 -37.55 27.41 14.45
CA LEU A 25 -38.86 27.15 15.08
C LEU A 25 -39.42 28.40 15.75
N GLU A 26 -38.58 29.16 16.43
CA GLU A 26 -38.95 30.45 17.02
C GLU A 26 -39.39 31.47 15.97
N ASN A 27 -38.60 31.63 14.90
CA ASN A 27 -38.93 32.54 13.82
C ASN A 27 -40.26 32.17 13.15
N LEU A 28 -40.50 30.87 12.95
CA LEU A 28 -41.75 30.37 12.42
C LEU A 28 -42.92 30.63 13.37
N ALA A 29 -42.79 30.30 14.66
CA ALA A 29 -43.80 30.54 15.70
C ALA A 29 -44.22 32.01 15.76
N ARG A 30 -43.27 32.94 15.63
CA ARG A 30 -43.53 34.39 15.56
C ARG A 30 -44.27 34.77 14.28
N GLY A 31 -43.92 34.17 13.14
CA GLY A 31 -44.52 34.48 11.83
C GLY A 31 -45.93 33.92 11.62
N VAL A 32 -46.26 32.82 12.29
CA VAL A 32 -47.57 32.14 12.20
C VAL A 32 -48.49 32.46 13.38
N ARG A 33 -48.18 33.47 14.19
CA ARG A 33 -48.94 33.83 15.38
C ARG A 33 -50.45 34.01 15.09
N PRO A 34 -51.34 33.34 15.85
CA PRO A 34 -52.79 33.50 15.73
C PRO A 34 -53.24 34.90 16.20
N GLU A 35 -54.29 35.45 15.58
CA GLU A 35 -54.77 36.82 15.81
C GLU A 35 -55.31 37.07 17.24
N ARG A 36 -55.70 36.02 17.97
CA ARG A 36 -56.37 36.13 19.28
C ARG A 36 -55.69 35.35 20.41
N HIS A 37 -54.57 34.66 20.16
CA HIS A 37 -53.92 33.79 21.15
C HIS A 37 -52.42 34.07 21.24
N GLY A 38 -51.77 33.50 22.28
CA GLY A 38 -50.32 33.59 22.50
C GLY A 38 -49.49 33.07 21.32
N PRO A 39 -48.15 32.99 21.46
CA PRO A 39 -47.31 32.46 20.39
C PRO A 39 -47.77 31.05 20.00
N ALA A 40 -47.85 30.78 18.69
CA ALA A 40 -48.13 29.44 18.18
C ALA A 40 -47.01 28.50 18.64
N GLN A 41 -47.38 27.30 19.06
CA GLN A 41 -46.43 26.24 19.34
C GLN A 41 -46.07 25.53 18.04
N VAL A 42 -44.78 25.48 17.75
CA VAL A 42 -44.21 24.79 16.60
C VAL A 42 -43.38 23.62 17.12
N ARG A 43 -43.64 22.42 16.63
CA ARG A 43 -42.92 21.20 17.01
C ARG A 43 -42.37 20.52 15.77
N LEU A 44 -41.13 20.07 15.83
CA LEU A 44 -40.52 19.22 14.84
C LEU A 44 -40.60 17.79 15.33
N VAL A 45 -41.37 16.95 14.65
CA VAL A 45 -41.69 15.59 15.09
C VAL A 45 -41.21 14.59 14.05
N ARG A 46 -40.44 13.60 14.48
CA ARG A 46 -40.09 12.44 13.66
C ARG A 46 -41.20 11.40 13.76
N CYS A 47 -41.64 10.89 12.61
CA CYS A 47 -42.56 9.76 12.53
C CYS A 47 -41.78 8.51 12.12
N PHE A 48 -42.07 7.40 12.78
CA PHE A 48 -41.52 6.07 12.48
C PHE A 48 -42.58 5.20 11.82
N ASP A 49 -42.16 4.14 11.12
CA ASP A 49 -43.05 3.25 10.36
C ASP A 49 -44.04 2.49 11.25
N ASP A 50 -43.72 2.33 12.53
CA ASP A 50 -44.57 1.72 13.57
C ASP A 50 -45.64 2.69 14.13
N GLY A 51 -45.72 3.91 13.59
CA GLY A 51 -46.63 4.95 14.07
C GLY A 51 -46.13 5.72 15.29
N HIS A 52 -44.96 5.36 15.85
CA HIS A 52 -44.34 6.11 16.94
C HIS A 52 -43.95 7.52 16.49
N ARG A 53 -44.07 8.49 17.39
CA ARG A 53 -43.74 9.90 17.14
C ARG A 53 -42.78 10.41 18.19
N GLN A 54 -41.66 10.97 17.76
CA GLN A 54 -40.65 11.55 18.65
C GLN A 54 -40.53 13.05 18.41
N GLN A 55 -40.74 13.87 19.44
CA GLN A 55 -40.42 15.29 19.37
C GLN A 55 -38.90 15.48 19.32
N LEU A 56 -38.42 16.13 18.26
CA LEU A 56 -37.01 16.46 18.10
C LEU A 56 -36.69 17.85 18.66
N ALA A 57 -37.62 18.79 18.50
CA ALA A 57 -37.51 20.15 19.01
C ALA A 57 -38.89 20.82 19.07
N ALA A 58 -39.07 21.80 19.95
CA ALA A 58 -40.29 22.59 20.04
C ALA A 58 -40.02 24.04 20.41
N TRP A 59 -40.90 24.94 19.99
CA TRP A 59 -40.92 26.34 20.42
C TRP A 59 -42.33 26.92 20.49
N PRO A 60 -42.74 27.57 21.60
CA PRO A 60 -42.10 27.43 22.90
C PRO A 60 -42.12 25.97 23.36
N ASP A 61 -41.06 25.54 24.06
CA ASP A 61 -41.03 24.21 24.63
C ASP A 61 -41.96 24.16 25.84
N ARG A 62 -43.04 23.39 25.74
CA ARG A 62 -44.02 23.19 26.80
C ARG A 62 -44.03 21.70 27.12
N ALA A 63 -43.49 21.35 28.28
CA ALA A 63 -43.48 19.99 28.77
C ALA A 63 -44.92 19.42 28.82
N GLY A 64 -45.10 18.19 28.33
CA GLY A 64 -46.37 17.46 28.39
C GLY A 64 -47.42 17.85 27.36
N ALA A 65 -47.10 18.70 26.38
CA ALA A 65 -48.04 19.01 25.30
C ALA A 65 -48.20 17.82 24.33
N GLU A 66 -49.44 17.56 23.91
CA GLU A 66 -49.73 16.53 22.92
C GLU A 66 -48.96 16.78 21.61
N LEU A 67 -48.41 15.73 20.99
CA LEU A 67 -47.49 15.88 19.84
C LEU A 67 -48.18 16.47 18.60
N ALA A 68 -49.47 16.19 18.41
CA ALA A 68 -50.27 16.70 17.31
C ALA A 68 -51.75 16.76 17.71
N PRO A 69 -52.15 17.76 18.52
CA PRO A 69 -53.53 17.92 18.93
C PRO A 69 -54.45 18.11 17.73
N GLU A 70 -55.70 17.65 17.85
CA GLU A 70 -56.71 17.80 16.81
C GLU A 70 -56.85 19.26 16.38
N GLY A 71 -56.83 19.50 15.06
CA GLY A 71 -56.84 20.85 14.50
C GLY A 71 -55.46 21.51 14.36
N SER A 72 -54.36 20.80 14.62
CA SER A 72 -53.01 21.25 14.27
C SER A 72 -52.76 21.23 12.76
N ARG A 73 -51.87 22.09 12.28
CA ARG A 73 -51.37 22.03 10.89
C ARG A 73 -50.05 21.30 10.82
N THR A 74 -49.93 20.33 9.91
CA THR A 74 -48.70 19.59 9.66
C THR A 74 -48.10 19.94 8.30
N VAL A 75 -46.77 19.93 8.21
CA VAL A 75 -46.01 20.05 6.95
C VAL A 75 -44.83 19.11 6.97
N ASP A 76 -44.64 18.35 5.89
CA ASP A 76 -43.51 17.43 5.77
C ASP A 76 -42.17 18.17 5.74
N VAL A 77 -41.21 17.62 6.48
CA VAL A 77 -39.81 18.04 6.52
C VAL A 77 -38.98 16.92 5.88
N PRO A 78 -38.54 17.09 4.63
CA PRO A 78 -37.92 16.01 3.85
C PRO A 78 -36.72 15.36 4.55
N GLY A 79 -36.80 14.04 4.77
CA GLY A 79 -35.75 13.24 5.40
C GLY A 79 -35.69 13.33 6.93
N LEU A 80 -36.66 13.98 7.58
CA LEU A 80 -36.70 14.11 9.03
C LEU A 80 -38.04 13.72 9.67
N GLY A 81 -39.17 14.20 9.14
CA GLY A 81 -40.48 13.99 9.75
C GLY A 81 -41.46 15.08 9.37
N VAL A 82 -42.24 15.57 10.33
CA VAL A 82 -43.27 16.60 10.14
C VAL A 82 -43.10 17.76 11.09
N LEU A 83 -43.44 18.95 10.61
CA LEU A 83 -43.53 20.17 11.40
C LEU A 83 -44.98 20.41 11.78
N VAL A 84 -45.28 20.42 13.08
CA VAL A 84 -46.61 20.62 13.66
C VAL A 84 -46.73 22.05 14.15
N VAL A 85 -47.78 22.76 13.75
CA VAL A 85 -48.09 24.13 14.21
C VAL A 85 -49.46 24.14 14.89
N ASP A 86 -49.48 24.58 16.14
CA ASP A 86 -50.62 24.51 17.05
C ASP A 86 -50.83 25.86 17.79
N PRO A 87 -52.03 26.48 17.74
CA PRO A 87 -53.18 26.08 16.93
C PRO A 87 -52.94 26.32 15.43
N ALA A 88 -53.70 25.66 14.56
CA ALA A 88 -53.58 25.86 13.11
C ALA A 88 -53.76 27.35 12.74
N PRO A 89 -52.77 27.99 12.09
CA PRO A 89 -52.89 29.39 11.74
C PRO A 89 -53.80 29.58 10.53
N ARG A 90 -54.50 30.74 10.48
CA ARG A 90 -55.11 31.21 9.24
C ARG A 90 -54.02 31.41 8.19
N MET A 91 -54.13 30.72 7.07
CA MET A 91 -53.11 30.74 6.02
C MET A 91 -53.25 31.94 5.10
N THR A 92 -52.18 32.73 5.06
CA THR A 92 -51.90 33.68 3.99
C THR A 92 -50.77 33.13 3.13
N SER A 93 -50.60 33.65 1.91
CA SER A 93 -49.49 33.29 1.02
C SER A 93 -48.12 33.47 1.70
N ALA A 94 -47.97 34.54 2.48
CA ALA A 94 -46.75 34.82 3.25
C ALA A 94 -46.46 33.76 4.33
N ARG A 95 -47.48 33.35 5.11
CA ARG A 95 -47.33 32.31 6.14
C ARG A 95 -47.05 30.93 5.53
N ALA A 96 -47.74 30.59 4.44
CA ALA A 96 -47.51 29.34 3.73
C ALA A 96 -46.09 29.28 3.13
N ARG A 97 -45.57 30.41 2.63
CA ARG A 97 -44.18 30.50 2.15
C ARG A 97 -43.17 30.30 3.29
N LEU A 98 -43.35 31.02 4.40
CA LEU A 98 -42.48 30.88 5.57
C LEU A 98 -42.41 29.44 6.08
N LEU A 99 -43.57 28.78 6.20
CA LEU A 99 -43.68 27.39 6.64
C LEU A 99 -42.92 26.42 5.72
N ARG A 100 -43.08 26.56 4.39
CA ARG A 100 -42.37 25.73 3.40
C ARG A 100 -40.87 25.99 3.39
N GLU A 101 -40.45 27.25 3.45
CA GLU A 101 -39.02 27.61 3.51
C GLU A 101 -38.37 27.04 4.78
N THR A 102 -39.01 27.19 5.94
CA THR A 102 -38.52 26.60 7.19
C THR A 102 -38.42 25.09 7.09
N ALA A 103 -39.42 24.40 6.55
CA ALA A 103 -39.38 22.94 6.36
C ALA A 103 -38.25 22.49 5.41
N ALA A 104 -38.05 23.20 4.30
CA ALA A 104 -36.98 22.91 3.35
C ALA A 104 -35.58 23.07 3.98
N TRP A 105 -35.37 24.14 4.74
CA TRP A 105 -34.12 24.40 5.43
C TRP A 105 -33.84 23.38 6.54
N LEU A 106 -34.84 23.01 7.33
CA LEU A 106 -34.71 21.94 8.34
C LEU A 106 -34.32 20.60 7.68
N GLY A 107 -34.93 20.24 6.55
CA GLY A 107 -34.56 19.04 5.81
C GLY A 107 -33.12 19.08 5.24
N ALA A 108 -32.67 20.25 4.77
CA ALA A 108 -31.30 20.42 4.27
C ALA A 108 -30.25 20.27 5.37
N ILE A 109 -30.49 20.84 6.56
CA ILE A 109 -29.59 20.74 7.72
C ILE A 109 -29.41 19.27 8.13
N VAL A 110 -30.49 18.50 8.17
CA VAL A 110 -30.45 17.07 8.53
C VAL A 110 -29.65 16.27 7.52
N ARG A 111 -29.89 16.45 6.21
CA ARG A 111 -29.13 15.76 5.17
C ARG A 111 -27.64 16.05 5.27
N ALA A 112 -27.27 17.31 5.50
CA ALA A 112 -25.87 17.70 5.69
C ALA A 112 -25.25 17.00 6.92
N LEU A 113 -25.96 16.95 8.05
CA LEU A 113 -25.49 16.26 9.25
C LEU A 113 -25.34 14.74 9.05
N THR A 114 -26.27 14.10 8.34
CA THR A 114 -26.18 12.67 8.01
C THR A 114 -24.97 12.38 7.13
N ALA A 115 -24.78 13.16 6.06
CA ALA A 115 -23.63 13.03 5.18
C ALA A 115 -22.30 13.21 5.92
N THR A 116 -22.21 14.18 6.85
CA THR A 116 -21.00 14.35 7.68
C THR A 116 -20.73 13.13 8.57
N ARG A 117 -21.78 12.51 9.15
CA ARG A 117 -21.61 11.31 9.99
C ARG A 117 -21.21 10.09 9.16
N GLU A 118 -21.78 9.93 7.98
CA GLU A 118 -21.41 8.85 7.04
C GLU A 118 -19.96 8.99 6.61
N LEU A 119 -19.52 10.20 6.25
CA LEU A 119 -18.13 10.49 5.94
C LEU A 119 -17.20 10.11 7.10
N ARG A 120 -17.52 10.52 8.33
CA ARG A 120 -16.70 10.22 9.51
C ARG A 120 -16.58 8.71 9.78
N ARG A 121 -17.69 7.98 9.64
CA ARG A 121 -17.70 6.51 9.77
C ARG A 121 -16.85 5.84 8.69
N ALA A 122 -16.96 6.31 7.44
CA ALA A 122 -16.15 5.80 6.35
C ALA A 122 -14.66 6.07 6.59
N GLN A 123 -14.29 7.25 7.10
CA GLN A 123 -12.92 7.60 7.49
C GLN A 123 -12.39 6.69 8.62
N GLU A 124 -13.16 6.49 9.68
CA GLU A 124 -12.78 5.61 10.80
C GLU A 124 -12.63 4.14 10.37
N GLN A 125 -13.45 3.68 9.42
CA GLN A 125 -13.34 2.34 8.86
C GLN A 125 -12.10 2.20 7.98
N ALA A 126 -11.82 3.21 7.13
CA ALA A 126 -10.61 3.24 6.31
C ALA A 126 -9.33 3.24 7.16
N HIS A 127 -9.31 4.02 8.25
CA HIS A 127 -8.16 4.07 9.16
C HIS A 127 -7.91 2.73 9.85
N ARG A 128 -8.97 2.06 10.33
CA ARG A 128 -8.87 0.71 10.91
C ARG A 128 -8.38 -0.33 9.90
N ALA A 129 -8.84 -0.26 8.66
CA ALA A 129 -8.37 -1.13 7.59
C ALA A 129 -6.87 -0.90 7.27
N GLY A 130 -6.43 0.37 7.25
CA GLY A 130 -5.02 0.73 7.07
C GLY A 130 -4.11 0.17 8.16
N ALA A 131 -4.46 0.35 9.44
CA ALA A 131 -3.68 -0.17 10.56
C ALA A 131 -3.56 -1.71 10.54
N ALA A 132 -4.63 -2.41 10.14
CA ALA A 132 -4.60 -3.87 9.99
C ALA A 132 -3.68 -4.32 8.86
N ALA A 133 -3.67 -3.59 7.73
CA ALA A 133 -2.79 -3.86 6.58
C ALA A 133 -1.31 -3.65 6.93
N GLU A 134 -0.99 -2.56 7.65
CA GLU A 134 0.38 -2.28 8.14
C GLU A 134 0.91 -3.40 9.04
N ALA A 135 0.08 -3.89 9.97
CA ALA A 135 0.45 -5.00 10.83
C ALA A 135 0.71 -6.30 10.02
N ALA A 136 -0.02 -6.54 8.93
CA ALA A 136 0.19 -7.69 8.06
C ALA A 136 1.47 -7.55 7.22
N GLN A 137 1.76 -6.34 6.75
CA GLN A 137 2.95 -5.96 6.01
C GLN A 137 4.25 -6.21 6.80
N LEU A 138 4.30 -5.76 8.05
CA LEU A 138 5.44 -5.96 8.94
C LEU A 138 5.70 -7.45 9.21
N ARG A 139 4.63 -8.27 9.27
CA ARG A 139 4.75 -9.72 9.36
C ARG A 139 5.33 -10.33 8.08
N ALA A 140 4.87 -9.91 6.90
CA ALA A 140 5.37 -10.41 5.62
C ALA A 140 6.86 -10.06 5.39
N VAL A 141 7.31 -8.87 5.77
CA VAL A 141 8.72 -8.47 5.68
C VAL A 141 9.60 -9.34 6.59
N ARG A 142 9.16 -9.58 7.84
CA ARG A 142 9.89 -10.47 8.76
C ARG A 142 9.97 -11.90 8.23
N VAL A 143 8.91 -12.41 7.61
CA VAL A 143 8.93 -13.74 6.99
C VAL A 143 9.85 -13.81 5.78
N GLY A 144 9.84 -12.80 4.89
CA GLY A 144 10.76 -12.76 3.76
C GLY A 144 12.23 -12.69 4.18
N GLU A 145 12.54 -12.02 5.28
CA GLU A 145 13.89 -11.98 5.84
C GLU A 145 14.26 -13.30 6.54
N GLY A 146 13.33 -13.93 7.26
CA GLY A 146 13.51 -15.26 7.82
C GLY A 146 13.74 -16.33 6.75
N GLU A 147 13.03 -16.25 5.60
CA GLU A 147 13.26 -17.12 4.44
C GLU A 147 14.62 -16.84 3.78
N ARG A 148 15.04 -15.58 3.70
CA ARG A 148 16.36 -15.22 3.17
C ARG A 148 17.47 -15.77 4.05
N ILE A 149 17.37 -15.59 5.36
CA ILE A 149 18.34 -16.10 6.34
C ILE A 149 18.41 -17.62 6.23
N ARG A 150 17.26 -18.31 6.20
CA ARG A 150 17.21 -19.77 6.04
C ARG A 150 17.75 -20.25 4.69
N LEU A 151 17.44 -19.57 3.58
CA LEU A 151 17.93 -19.93 2.24
C LEU A 151 19.43 -19.71 2.14
N VAL A 152 19.93 -18.57 2.64
CA VAL A 152 21.35 -18.29 2.72
C VAL A 152 22.02 -19.33 3.59
N GLU A 153 21.54 -19.58 4.81
CA GLU A 153 22.09 -20.57 5.74
C GLU A 153 22.05 -22.00 5.17
N THR A 154 20.97 -22.41 4.50
CA THR A 154 20.89 -23.73 3.85
C THR A 154 21.87 -23.82 2.69
N VAL A 155 21.99 -22.78 1.87
CA VAL A 155 22.91 -22.74 0.73
C VAL A 155 24.35 -22.68 1.22
N THR A 156 24.72 -21.77 2.12
CA THR A 156 26.10 -21.60 2.61
C THR A 156 26.55 -22.75 3.49
N THR A 157 25.70 -23.30 4.35
CA THR A 157 26.12 -24.38 5.26
C THR A 157 26.29 -25.71 4.50
N ALA A 158 25.42 -25.99 3.52
CA ALA A 158 25.57 -27.18 2.67
C ALA A 158 26.66 -27.03 1.61
N THR A 159 26.89 -25.83 1.04
CA THR A 159 27.89 -25.70 -0.04
C THR A 159 29.29 -25.34 0.46
N VAL A 160 29.46 -24.55 1.51
CA VAL A 160 30.80 -24.04 1.90
C VAL A 160 31.65 -25.10 2.60
N GLY A 161 31.05 -25.92 3.48
CA GLY A 161 31.75 -27.02 4.15
C GLY A 161 32.21 -28.10 3.17
N ASP A 162 31.31 -28.51 2.29
CA ASP A 162 31.56 -29.59 1.34
C ASP A 162 32.44 -29.14 0.16
N LEU A 163 32.39 -27.85 -0.23
CA LEU A 163 33.38 -27.26 -1.15
C LEU A 163 34.77 -27.15 -0.52
N ALA A 164 34.87 -26.90 0.80
CA ALA A 164 36.14 -26.90 1.50
C ALA A 164 36.75 -28.31 1.58
N GLU A 165 35.93 -29.35 1.75
CA GLU A 165 36.34 -30.75 1.67
C GLU A 165 36.82 -31.13 0.26
N LEU A 166 36.06 -30.77 -0.78
CA LEU A 166 36.47 -30.91 -2.18
C LEU A 166 37.79 -30.19 -2.48
N ARG A 167 37.96 -28.97 -1.97
CA ARG A 167 39.21 -28.21 -2.11
C ARG A 167 40.38 -28.91 -1.41
N GLY A 168 40.15 -29.52 -0.25
CA GLY A 168 41.15 -30.33 0.45
C GLY A 168 41.58 -31.56 -0.35
N MET A 169 40.63 -32.25 -0.97
CA MET A 169 40.91 -33.40 -1.85
C MET A 169 41.66 -33.03 -3.13
N LEU A 170 41.49 -31.80 -3.62
CA LEU A 170 42.17 -31.28 -4.82
C LEU A 170 43.51 -30.59 -4.53
N ALA A 171 43.89 -30.41 -3.26
CA ALA A 171 45.11 -29.72 -2.86
C ALA A 171 46.38 -30.61 -2.93
N VAL A 172 46.24 -31.90 -3.22
CA VAL A 172 47.35 -32.85 -3.39
C VAL A 172 47.94 -32.78 -4.82
N PRO A 173 49.19 -33.21 -5.04
CA PRO A 173 49.81 -33.22 -6.37
C PRO A 173 48.95 -33.96 -7.41
N ALA A 174 48.92 -33.49 -8.65
CA ALA A 174 47.99 -33.95 -9.70
C ALA A 174 47.99 -35.47 -9.97
N GLY A 175 49.10 -36.17 -9.68
CA GLY A 175 49.23 -37.63 -9.83
C GLY A 175 48.64 -38.44 -8.66
N GLU A 176 48.27 -37.80 -7.56
CA GLU A 176 47.81 -38.42 -6.31
C GLU A 176 46.36 -38.06 -5.96
N VAL A 177 45.70 -37.27 -6.83
CA VAL A 177 44.31 -36.86 -6.62
C VAL A 177 43.40 -38.09 -6.67
N PRO A 178 42.59 -38.34 -5.61
CA PRO A 178 41.66 -39.46 -5.58
C PRO A 178 40.39 -39.12 -6.39
N TRP A 179 40.52 -39.10 -7.72
CA TRP A 179 39.48 -38.66 -8.65
C TRP A 179 38.12 -39.36 -8.45
N GLU A 180 38.12 -40.63 -8.07
CA GLU A 180 36.88 -41.36 -7.77
C GLU A 180 36.13 -40.76 -6.56
N ARG A 181 36.84 -40.37 -5.49
CA ARG A 181 36.21 -39.72 -4.33
C ARG A 181 35.80 -38.28 -4.63
N VAL A 182 36.60 -37.57 -5.41
CA VAL A 182 36.28 -36.20 -5.86
C VAL A 182 34.99 -36.21 -6.67
N ASN A 183 34.85 -37.12 -7.64
CA ASN A 183 33.64 -37.25 -8.44
C ASN A 183 32.44 -37.65 -7.59
N ALA A 184 32.57 -38.65 -6.70
CA ALA A 184 31.47 -39.07 -5.82
C ALA A 184 31.03 -37.97 -4.84
N SER A 185 31.94 -37.09 -4.39
CA SER A 185 31.57 -35.94 -3.56
C SER A 185 30.91 -34.83 -4.36
N ALA A 186 31.41 -34.54 -5.57
CA ALA A 186 30.83 -33.55 -6.47
C ALA A 186 29.43 -33.96 -6.95
N GLU A 187 29.20 -35.25 -7.28
CA GLU A 187 27.89 -35.77 -7.66
C GLU A 187 26.88 -35.68 -6.51
N ARG A 188 27.27 -36.06 -5.28
CA ARG A 188 26.44 -35.87 -4.09
C ARG A 188 26.06 -34.42 -3.87
N LEU A 189 27.02 -33.49 -3.95
CA LEU A 189 26.78 -32.05 -3.84
C LEU A 189 25.83 -31.53 -4.92
N ILE A 190 26.00 -31.98 -6.17
CA ILE A 190 25.13 -31.61 -7.28
C ILE A 190 23.71 -32.12 -7.04
N ASP A 191 23.54 -33.35 -6.54
CA ASP A 191 22.23 -33.93 -6.27
C ASP A 191 21.55 -33.33 -5.04
N GLU A 192 22.30 -32.99 -4.00
CA GLU A 192 21.81 -32.26 -2.83
C GLU A 192 21.39 -30.82 -3.21
N LEU A 193 22.20 -30.11 -4.00
CA LEU A 193 21.87 -28.79 -4.53
C LEU A 193 20.64 -28.87 -5.43
N ARG A 194 20.56 -29.87 -6.31
CA ARG A 194 19.44 -30.07 -7.23
C ARG A 194 18.17 -30.47 -6.48
N GLY A 195 18.27 -31.25 -5.40
CA GLY A 195 17.17 -31.58 -4.49
C GLY A 195 16.69 -30.36 -3.71
N ALA A 196 17.61 -29.53 -3.20
CA ALA A 196 17.29 -28.27 -2.54
C ALA A 196 16.60 -27.29 -3.50
N VAL A 197 17.14 -27.09 -4.70
CA VAL A 197 16.57 -26.19 -5.72
C VAL A 197 15.19 -26.68 -6.21
N ARG A 198 15.02 -27.98 -6.47
CA ARG A 198 13.72 -28.57 -6.84
C ARG A 198 12.69 -28.49 -5.71
N GLY A 199 13.14 -28.55 -4.47
CA GLY A 199 12.29 -28.36 -3.29
C GLY A 199 11.86 -26.91 -3.04
N VAL A 200 12.58 -25.93 -3.59
CA VAL A 200 12.32 -24.49 -3.41
C VAL A 200 11.41 -23.92 -4.51
N PHE A 201 11.44 -24.44 -5.74
CA PHE A 201 10.46 -24.10 -6.79
C PHE A 201 10.12 -25.33 -7.65
N PRO A 202 9.00 -26.02 -7.38
CA PRO A 202 8.57 -27.11 -8.25
C PRO A 202 8.12 -26.53 -9.58
N ALA A 203 8.77 -26.93 -10.68
CA ALA A 203 8.42 -26.48 -12.04
C ALA A 203 6.95 -26.80 -12.41
N MET A 204 6.35 -27.80 -11.77
CA MET A 204 4.95 -28.17 -11.98
C MET A 204 3.95 -27.26 -11.24
N LEU A 205 4.38 -26.52 -10.21
CA LEU A 205 3.45 -25.73 -9.42
C LEU A 205 2.76 -24.62 -10.23
N PRO A 206 3.45 -23.86 -11.12
CA PRO A 206 2.80 -22.87 -11.97
C PRO A 206 1.80 -23.51 -12.95
N GLU A 207 2.18 -24.65 -13.52
CA GLU A 207 1.44 -25.28 -14.62
C GLU A 207 0.25 -26.12 -14.11
N ARG A 208 0.47 -26.92 -13.07
CA ARG A 208 -0.43 -27.98 -12.58
C ARG A 208 -1.07 -27.69 -11.21
N GLY A 209 -0.58 -26.66 -10.51
CA GLY A 209 -1.13 -26.21 -9.23
C GLY A 209 -0.74 -27.10 -8.03
N ALA A 210 -1.15 -26.65 -6.84
CA ALA A 210 -0.64 -27.21 -5.58
C ALA A 210 -1.05 -28.67 -5.33
N ALA A 211 -2.25 -29.08 -5.71
CA ALA A 211 -2.74 -30.44 -5.45
C ALA A 211 -1.93 -31.51 -6.20
N GLU A 212 -1.72 -31.33 -7.50
CA GLU A 212 -0.93 -32.24 -8.34
C GLU A 212 0.56 -32.23 -7.93
N THR A 213 1.09 -31.05 -7.60
CA THR A 213 2.48 -30.93 -7.14
C THR A 213 2.71 -31.65 -5.81
N LEU A 214 1.74 -31.62 -4.88
CA LEU A 214 1.80 -32.37 -3.62
C LEU A 214 1.68 -33.89 -3.82
N ALA A 215 0.89 -34.34 -4.79
CA ALA A 215 0.78 -35.75 -5.14
C ALA A 215 2.11 -36.30 -5.70
N GLU A 216 2.80 -35.52 -6.53
CA GLU A 216 4.13 -35.86 -7.01
C GLU A 216 5.12 -35.94 -5.83
N LEU A 217 5.17 -34.90 -4.98
CA LEU A 217 6.03 -34.90 -3.80
C LEU A 217 5.79 -36.14 -2.93
N ALA A 218 4.52 -36.52 -2.72
CA ALA A 218 4.14 -37.68 -1.94
C ALA A 218 4.70 -39.01 -2.51
N SER A 219 4.77 -39.16 -3.83
CA SER A 219 5.34 -40.36 -4.47
C SER A 219 6.85 -40.51 -4.29
N GLY A 220 7.56 -39.41 -4.04
CA GLY A 220 9.01 -39.37 -3.81
C GLY A 220 9.42 -39.52 -2.34
N LEU A 221 8.47 -39.59 -1.40
CA LEU A 221 8.78 -39.71 0.02
C LEU A 221 8.99 -41.18 0.43
N PRO A 222 9.88 -41.44 1.42
CA PRO A 222 10.19 -42.80 1.85
C PRO A 222 9.02 -43.51 2.57
N GLY A 223 8.08 -42.76 3.15
CA GLY A 223 6.86 -43.28 3.79
C GLY A 223 5.68 -43.41 2.83
N SER A 224 4.70 -44.28 3.15
CA SER A 224 3.47 -44.43 2.35
C SER A 224 2.55 -43.21 2.54
N VAL A 225 2.60 -42.25 1.61
CA VAL A 225 1.75 -41.05 1.63
C VAL A 225 0.62 -41.19 0.61
N VAL A 226 -0.63 -40.96 1.04
CA VAL A 226 -1.80 -40.98 0.15
C VAL A 226 -2.51 -39.64 0.18
N VAL A 227 -2.54 -38.96 -0.96
CA VAL A 227 -3.22 -37.66 -1.14
C VAL A 227 -4.62 -37.88 -1.72
N ARG A 228 -5.63 -37.26 -1.12
CA ARG A 228 -7.05 -37.33 -1.54
C ARG A 228 -7.69 -35.95 -1.49
N GLY A 229 -8.75 -35.77 -2.28
CA GLY A 229 -9.52 -34.52 -2.31
C GLY A 229 -9.07 -33.57 -3.42
N ASP A 230 -9.67 -32.38 -3.44
CA ASP A 230 -9.44 -31.37 -4.48
C ASP A 230 -9.50 -29.95 -3.88
N LEU A 231 -8.67 -29.06 -4.42
CA LEU A 231 -8.57 -27.64 -4.05
C LEU A 231 -9.48 -26.75 -4.91
N GLY A 232 -10.16 -27.31 -5.92
CA GLY A 232 -11.11 -26.58 -6.76
C GLY A 232 -10.42 -25.67 -7.77
N ARG A 233 -10.89 -24.42 -7.91
CA ARG A 233 -10.31 -23.47 -8.89
C ARG A 233 -8.93 -23.01 -8.45
N ARG A 234 -8.05 -22.75 -9.41
CA ARG A 234 -6.70 -22.21 -9.20
C ARG A 234 -6.75 -20.92 -8.39
N ALA A 235 -5.97 -20.86 -7.31
CA ALA A 235 -5.76 -19.64 -6.54
C ALA A 235 -4.61 -18.83 -7.16
N GLY A 236 -4.41 -17.59 -6.70
CA GLY A 236 -3.24 -16.81 -7.10
C GLY A 236 -1.95 -17.55 -6.77
N TRP A 237 -0.92 -17.40 -7.62
CA TRP A 237 0.37 -18.07 -7.48
C TRP A 237 0.95 -17.99 -6.05
N ASP A 238 0.87 -16.81 -5.42
CA ASP A 238 1.41 -16.59 -4.08
C ASP A 238 0.68 -17.43 -3.01
N VAL A 239 -0.63 -17.64 -3.18
CA VAL A 239 -1.47 -18.47 -2.30
C VAL A 239 -1.18 -19.94 -2.53
N GLU A 240 -1.12 -20.40 -3.79
CA GLU A 240 -0.80 -21.81 -4.10
C GLU A 240 0.61 -22.20 -3.65
N SER A 241 1.59 -21.29 -3.82
CA SER A 241 2.97 -21.48 -3.39
C SER A 241 3.10 -21.55 -1.87
N GLY A 242 2.52 -20.58 -1.15
CA GLY A 242 2.51 -20.59 0.31
C GLY A 242 1.84 -21.82 0.90
N PHE A 243 0.70 -22.24 0.32
CA PHE A 243 0.00 -23.45 0.71
C PHE A 243 0.83 -24.72 0.44
N TYR A 244 1.42 -24.84 -0.76
CA TYR A 244 2.28 -25.96 -1.13
C TYR A 244 3.44 -26.13 -0.14
N HIS A 245 4.19 -25.06 0.14
CA HIS A 245 5.37 -25.13 1.01
C HIS A 245 5.02 -25.52 2.44
N ALA A 246 3.91 -25.01 2.98
CA ALA A 246 3.45 -25.40 4.31
C ALA A 246 3.11 -26.89 4.38
N VAL A 247 2.36 -27.41 3.40
CA VAL A 247 2.01 -28.85 3.36
C VAL A 247 3.24 -29.73 3.10
N ALA A 248 4.17 -29.28 2.25
CA ALA A 248 5.43 -29.98 2.01
C ALA A 248 6.30 -30.08 3.28
N GLY A 249 6.35 -29.00 4.09
CA GLY A 249 7.01 -29.01 5.40
C GLY A 249 6.41 -30.07 6.33
N VAL A 250 5.07 -30.09 6.43
CA VAL A 250 4.33 -31.11 7.20
C VAL A 250 4.65 -32.53 6.73
N LEU A 251 4.65 -32.78 5.42
CA LEU A 251 4.95 -34.10 4.86
C LEU A 251 6.39 -34.55 5.17
N ARG A 252 7.38 -33.66 5.10
CA ARG A 252 8.78 -33.97 5.42
C ARG A 252 9.01 -34.31 6.89
N VAL A 253 8.16 -33.80 7.79
CA VAL A 253 8.19 -34.14 9.22
C VAL A 253 7.49 -35.48 9.46
N LEU A 254 6.29 -35.66 8.90
CA LEU A 254 5.45 -36.82 9.20
C LEU A 254 5.81 -38.10 8.41
N ALA A 255 6.42 -38.00 7.23
CA ALA A 255 6.73 -39.14 6.37
C ALA A 255 8.12 -39.78 6.63
N ARG A 256 8.76 -39.49 7.77
CA ARG A 256 10.09 -40.03 8.13
C ARG A 256 10.06 -41.50 8.60
N GLY A 257 8.87 -42.05 8.86
CA GLY A 257 8.69 -43.42 9.36
C GLY A 257 7.92 -44.34 8.40
N PRO A 258 7.83 -45.64 8.70
CA PRO A 258 7.14 -46.63 7.87
C PRO A 258 5.61 -46.50 7.90
N GLU A 259 5.06 -45.67 8.80
CA GLU A 259 3.62 -45.53 8.96
C GLU A 259 2.99 -44.74 7.82
N ARG A 260 1.73 -45.10 7.52
CA ARG A 260 0.98 -44.45 6.45
C ARG A 260 0.53 -43.04 6.86
N VAL A 261 0.77 -42.07 5.97
CA VAL A 261 0.31 -40.68 6.09
C VAL A 261 -0.82 -40.44 5.09
N GLU A 262 -1.94 -39.88 5.54
CA GLU A 262 -3.06 -39.49 4.68
C GLU A 262 -3.15 -37.96 4.62
N VAL A 263 -3.26 -37.40 3.40
CA VAL A 263 -3.49 -35.98 3.15
C VAL A 263 -4.88 -35.81 2.53
N ARG A 264 -5.72 -34.97 3.12
CA ARG A 264 -7.02 -34.60 2.58
C ARG A 264 -7.05 -33.12 2.22
N LEU A 265 -7.28 -32.83 0.95
CA LEU A 265 -7.35 -31.49 0.37
C LEU A 265 -8.81 -31.04 0.21
N ARG A 266 -9.08 -29.77 0.51
CA ARG A 266 -10.38 -29.13 0.28
C ARG A 266 -10.21 -27.67 -0.14
N GLY A 267 -10.89 -27.30 -1.23
CA GLY A 267 -11.00 -25.92 -1.72
C GLY A 267 -12.30 -25.20 -1.34
N GLY A 268 -12.29 -23.87 -1.47
CA GLY A 268 -13.40 -22.96 -1.18
C GLY A 268 -12.90 -21.52 -1.04
N ASP A 269 -13.36 -20.79 -0.02
CA ASP A 269 -12.82 -19.47 0.33
C ASP A 269 -11.38 -19.53 0.89
N ALA A 270 -10.92 -20.73 1.26
CA ALA A 270 -9.56 -21.04 1.67
C ALA A 270 -9.13 -22.40 1.10
N LEU A 271 -7.83 -22.56 0.84
CA LEU A 271 -7.17 -23.83 0.59
C LEU A 271 -6.92 -24.52 1.93
N VAL A 272 -7.37 -25.77 2.10
CA VAL A 272 -7.21 -26.53 3.34
C VAL A 272 -6.59 -27.89 3.05
N ALA A 273 -5.54 -28.25 3.80
CA ALA A 273 -4.96 -29.57 3.85
C ALA A 273 -5.00 -30.12 5.28
N ARG A 274 -5.56 -31.31 5.45
CA ARG A 274 -5.53 -32.07 6.69
C ARG A 274 -4.61 -33.26 6.49
N VAL A 275 -3.53 -33.32 7.25
CA VAL A 275 -2.51 -34.38 7.20
C VAL A 275 -2.58 -35.20 8.48
N THR A 276 -2.73 -36.51 8.35
CA THR A 276 -2.85 -37.43 9.50
C THR A 276 -1.84 -38.56 9.40
N ARG A 277 -1.08 -38.81 10.47
CA ARG A 277 -0.19 -39.98 10.62
C ARG A 277 -0.68 -40.84 11.76
N ARG A 278 -0.91 -42.15 11.52
CA ARG A 278 -1.25 -43.10 12.59
C ARG A 278 -0.02 -43.37 13.46
N THR A 279 -0.18 -43.26 14.78
CA THR A 279 0.81 -43.67 15.77
C THR A 279 0.41 -45.04 16.33
N GLY A 280 1.37 -45.90 16.64
CA GLY A 280 1.10 -47.30 16.96
C GLY A 280 0.59 -47.51 18.40
N GLY A 281 -0.72 -47.73 18.58
CA GLY A 281 -1.29 -48.38 19.77
C GLY A 281 -1.36 -47.55 21.07
N LEU A 282 -2.18 -48.06 22.03
CA LEU A 282 -2.64 -47.36 23.25
C LEU A 282 -1.53 -46.93 24.23
N ALA A 283 -0.31 -47.46 24.11
CA ALA A 283 0.84 -47.10 24.95
C ALA A 283 1.47 -45.74 24.56
N ASP A 284 1.24 -45.27 23.33
CA ASP A 284 1.75 -43.99 22.82
C ASP A 284 0.85 -42.79 23.17
N ALA A 285 -0.29 -42.99 23.84
CA ALA A 285 -1.21 -41.89 24.18
C ALA A 285 -0.60 -40.86 25.16
N LEU A 286 0.33 -41.30 26.04
CA LEU A 286 1.13 -40.41 26.89
C LEU A 286 2.35 -39.83 26.16
N ALA A 287 2.79 -40.46 25.06
CA ALA A 287 3.76 -39.91 24.12
C ALA A 287 3.11 -38.92 23.12
N GLY A 288 1.78 -38.85 23.09
CA GLY A 288 1.01 -38.00 22.18
C GLY A 288 1.31 -36.52 22.34
N ASP A 289 1.40 -36.03 23.58
CA ASP A 289 1.73 -34.62 23.84
C ASP A 289 3.20 -34.30 23.52
N ALA A 290 4.12 -35.23 23.78
CA ALA A 290 5.54 -35.06 23.44
C ALA A 290 5.77 -35.10 21.92
N ALA A 291 5.09 -36.00 21.21
CA ALA A 291 5.14 -36.10 19.76
C ALA A 291 4.46 -34.90 19.08
N VAL A 292 3.35 -34.41 19.64
CA VAL A 292 2.73 -33.15 19.19
C VAL A 292 3.69 -31.98 19.42
N ALA A 293 4.32 -31.86 20.58
CA ALA A 293 5.29 -30.82 20.87
C ALA A 293 6.53 -30.88 19.93
N GLU A 294 7.02 -32.08 19.61
CA GLU A 294 8.13 -32.27 18.67
C GLU A 294 7.74 -31.83 17.25
N VAL A 295 6.56 -32.24 16.78
CA VAL A 295 6.03 -31.83 15.47
C VAL A 295 5.74 -30.33 15.47
N GLU A 296 5.25 -29.77 16.57
CA GLU A 296 5.00 -28.34 16.70
C GLU A 296 6.27 -27.50 16.65
N ALA A 297 7.34 -27.99 17.29
CA ALA A 297 8.67 -27.39 17.24
C ALA A 297 9.27 -27.47 15.84
N ALA A 298 9.19 -28.64 15.19
CA ALA A 298 9.68 -28.85 13.83
C ALA A 298 8.95 -27.98 12.78
N LEU A 299 7.66 -27.70 13.01
CA LEU A 299 6.82 -26.90 12.11
C LEU A 299 6.66 -25.44 12.55
N ALA A 300 7.42 -24.97 13.55
CA ALA A 300 7.30 -23.60 14.05
C ALA A 300 7.51 -22.55 12.95
N ALA A 301 8.54 -22.74 12.12
CA ALA A 301 8.84 -21.86 11.00
C ALA A 301 7.77 -21.92 9.90
N ASP A 302 7.18 -23.10 9.63
CA ASP A 302 6.13 -23.24 8.61
C ASP A 302 4.80 -22.65 9.09
N ARG A 303 4.51 -22.72 10.40
CA ARG A 303 3.36 -22.07 11.04
C ARG A 303 3.46 -20.55 10.96
N GLU A 304 4.62 -19.99 11.27
CA GLU A 304 4.87 -18.55 11.17
C GLU A 304 4.76 -18.06 9.72
N ARG A 305 5.37 -18.80 8.78
CA ARG A 305 5.26 -18.53 7.34
C ARG A 305 3.81 -18.52 6.88
N LEU A 306 3.04 -19.55 7.20
CA LEU A 306 1.64 -19.66 6.79
C LEU A 306 0.76 -18.58 7.44
N ALA A 307 1.02 -18.22 8.70
CA ALA A 307 0.35 -17.13 9.39
C ALA A 307 0.59 -15.77 8.73
N SER A 308 1.77 -15.55 8.15
CA SER A 308 2.08 -14.30 7.42
C SER A 308 1.26 -14.10 6.15
N LEU A 309 0.78 -15.19 5.56
CA LEU A 309 -0.09 -15.19 4.38
C LEU A 309 -1.59 -15.18 4.76
N GLY A 310 -1.91 -15.00 6.05
CA GLY A 310 -3.27 -15.05 6.58
C GLY A 310 -3.80 -16.46 6.81
N GLY A 311 -2.93 -17.48 6.72
CA GLY A 311 -3.27 -18.88 6.96
C GLY A 311 -3.05 -19.34 8.40
N THR A 312 -3.34 -20.61 8.67
CA THR A 312 -3.16 -21.22 10.00
C THR A 312 -2.66 -22.66 9.86
N LEU A 313 -1.64 -23.02 10.65
CA LEU A 313 -1.16 -24.39 10.81
C LEU A 313 -1.41 -24.81 12.26
N ARG A 314 -2.28 -25.80 12.46
CA ARG A 314 -2.60 -26.36 13.78
C ARG A 314 -2.13 -27.80 13.84
N VAL A 315 -1.42 -28.15 14.90
CA VAL A 315 -1.09 -29.53 15.24
C VAL A 315 -2.01 -29.92 16.39
N GLY A 316 -2.59 -31.11 16.34
CA GLY A 316 -3.47 -31.58 17.39
C GLY A 316 -3.35 -33.09 17.58
N PRO A 317 -3.53 -33.57 18.82
CA PRO A 317 -3.61 -35.00 19.08
C PRO A 317 -4.96 -35.54 18.58
N GLY A 318 -4.89 -36.60 17.78
CA GLY A 318 -5.99 -37.53 17.57
C GLY A 318 -5.82 -38.74 18.49
N ARG A 319 -6.92 -39.48 18.76
CA ARG A 319 -6.90 -40.62 19.71
C ARG A 319 -5.85 -41.70 19.38
N GLU A 320 -5.45 -41.84 18.12
CA GLU A 320 -4.47 -42.81 17.61
C GLU A 320 -3.65 -42.23 16.43
N HIS A 321 -3.59 -40.91 16.30
CA HIS A 321 -2.90 -40.25 15.19
C HIS A 321 -2.48 -38.83 15.55
N VAL A 322 -1.43 -38.34 14.92
CA VAL A 322 -1.11 -36.90 14.90
C VAL A 322 -1.84 -36.27 13.72
N GLU A 323 -2.63 -35.21 13.98
CA GLU A 323 -3.31 -34.43 12.94
C GLU A 323 -2.67 -33.05 12.80
N VAL A 324 -2.37 -32.66 11.56
CA VAL A 324 -1.93 -31.32 11.20
C VAL A 324 -2.89 -30.71 10.19
N VAL A 325 -3.46 -29.55 10.50
CA VAL A 325 -4.38 -28.83 9.63
C VAL A 325 -3.73 -27.53 9.16
N VAL A 326 -3.55 -27.41 7.85
CA VAL A 326 -3.05 -26.24 7.12
C VAL A 326 -4.25 -25.58 6.43
N SER A 327 -4.43 -24.27 6.61
CA SER A 327 -5.48 -23.49 5.96
C SER A 327 -4.93 -22.17 5.45
N LEU A 328 -5.31 -21.72 4.25
CA LEU A 328 -4.87 -20.44 3.66
C LEU A 328 -5.98 -19.75 2.83
N PRO A 329 -6.37 -18.50 3.12
CA PRO A 329 -7.41 -17.78 2.38
C PRO A 329 -7.06 -17.54 0.90
N THR A 330 -8.07 -17.52 0.03
CA THR A 330 -7.90 -17.38 -1.43
C THR A 330 -7.79 -15.93 -1.94
N ARG A 331 -7.99 -14.91 -1.08
CA ARG A 331 -7.86 -13.48 -1.43
C ARG A 331 -7.09 -12.73 -0.36
N ALA A 332 -6.02 -12.04 -0.75
CA ALA A 332 -5.24 -11.15 0.11
C ALA A 332 -5.60 -9.68 -0.19
N GLU A 333 -6.29 -9.01 0.72
CA GLU A 333 -6.45 -7.54 0.69
C GLU A 333 -5.27 -6.92 1.45
N VAL A 334 -4.33 -6.29 0.72
CA VAL A 334 -3.17 -5.61 1.33
C VAL A 334 -2.99 -4.23 0.69
N THR A 335 -3.00 -3.17 1.52
CA THR A 335 -2.77 -1.77 1.13
C THR A 335 -1.76 -1.11 2.07
N SER A 336 -0.46 -1.21 1.71
CA SER A 336 0.63 -0.21 1.84
C SER A 336 1.99 -0.91 2.02
N LEU A 337 2.71 -1.11 0.91
CA LEU A 337 3.95 -1.91 0.86
C LEU A 337 5.23 -1.04 0.93
N PRO A 338 6.35 -1.51 1.54
CA PRO A 338 7.67 -1.03 1.14
C PRO A 338 7.88 -1.32 -0.36
N PRO A 339 8.76 -0.57 -1.06
CA PRO A 339 9.02 -0.83 -2.47
C PRO A 339 9.45 -2.29 -2.66
N GLY A 340 8.69 -3.04 -3.47
CA GLY A 340 8.98 -4.45 -3.69
C GLY A 340 10.35 -4.65 -4.34
N ARG A 341 11.00 -5.80 -4.11
CA ARG A 341 12.32 -6.10 -4.72
C ARG A 341 12.38 -5.88 -6.24
N ARG A 342 11.26 -6.09 -6.96
CA ARG A 342 11.15 -5.79 -8.41
C ARG A 342 11.21 -4.29 -8.71
N GLN A 343 10.60 -3.44 -7.88
CA GLN A 343 10.68 -1.98 -8.02
C GLN A 343 12.09 -1.47 -7.71
N LEU A 344 12.74 -2.03 -6.68
CA LEU A 344 14.12 -1.69 -6.33
C LEU A 344 15.13 -2.13 -7.40
N ALA A 345 14.99 -3.36 -7.92
CA ALA A 345 15.86 -3.89 -8.98
C ALA A 345 15.67 -3.18 -10.34
N SER A 346 14.50 -2.57 -10.58
CA SER A 346 14.22 -1.85 -11.83
C SER A 346 14.91 -0.48 -11.94
N ARG A 347 15.54 0.03 -10.87
CA ARG A 347 16.16 1.37 -10.84
C ARG A 347 17.65 1.30 -10.48
N PRO A 348 18.56 1.38 -11.47
CA PRO A 348 20.02 1.33 -11.29
C PRO A 348 20.57 2.27 -10.21
N VAL A 349 20.03 3.48 -10.08
CA VAL A 349 20.51 4.49 -9.11
C VAL A 349 20.42 4.01 -7.65
N HIS A 350 19.35 3.30 -7.27
CA HIS A 350 19.20 2.79 -5.91
C HIS A 350 20.29 1.76 -5.59
N GLY A 351 20.57 0.84 -6.52
CA GLY A 351 21.64 -0.15 -6.36
C GLY A 351 23.03 0.49 -6.31
N ARG A 352 23.27 1.54 -7.10
CA ARG A 352 24.52 2.31 -7.06
C ARG A 352 24.71 3.03 -5.73
N VAL A 353 23.67 3.68 -5.18
CA VAL A 353 23.73 4.32 -3.85
C VAL A 353 23.95 3.29 -2.74
N ALA A 354 23.27 2.13 -2.80
CA ALA A 354 23.50 1.04 -1.85
C ALA A 354 24.96 0.57 -1.90
N THR A 355 25.50 0.37 -3.10
CA THR A 355 26.91 -0.04 -3.28
C THR A 355 27.88 1.01 -2.75
N LEU A 356 27.62 2.29 -3.05
CA LEU A 356 28.42 3.40 -2.56
C LEU A 356 28.43 3.42 -1.03
N LEU A 357 27.25 3.29 -0.40
CA LEU A 357 27.08 3.25 1.04
C LEU A 357 27.93 2.15 1.71
N GLU A 358 27.98 0.97 1.11
CA GLU A 358 28.82 -0.14 1.61
C GLU A 358 30.33 0.13 1.44
N SER A 359 30.70 0.85 0.38
CA SER A 359 32.11 1.14 0.05
C SER A 359 32.67 2.43 0.67
N ALA A 360 31.82 3.30 1.22
CA ALA A 360 32.16 4.67 1.63
C ALA A 360 33.03 4.79 2.90
N GLY A 361 33.46 3.67 3.50
CA GLY A 361 34.32 3.69 4.70
C GLY A 361 33.68 4.27 5.96
N LEU A 362 32.36 4.48 5.97
CA LEU A 362 31.63 5.13 7.06
C LEU A 362 31.58 4.26 8.33
N PRO A 363 31.46 4.87 9.54
CA PRO A 363 31.17 4.14 10.76
C PRO A 363 29.89 3.29 10.63
N GLU A 364 29.88 2.08 11.20
CA GLU A 364 28.73 1.14 11.06
C GLU A 364 27.41 1.75 11.54
N THR A 365 27.43 2.58 12.58
CA THR A 365 26.23 3.26 13.10
C THR A 365 25.63 4.25 12.09
N VAL A 366 26.48 4.98 11.36
CA VAL A 366 26.06 5.90 10.29
C VAL A 366 25.56 5.10 9.10
N ARG A 367 26.28 4.03 8.73
CA ARG A 367 25.93 3.15 7.62
C ARG A 367 24.56 2.52 7.82
N GLU A 368 24.28 1.96 9.01
CA GLU A 368 23.01 1.33 9.32
C GLU A 368 21.85 2.35 9.30
N ARG A 369 22.06 3.56 9.85
CA ARG A 369 21.08 4.65 9.74
C ARG A 369 20.73 4.96 8.29
N LEU A 370 21.74 5.05 7.42
CA LEU A 370 21.56 5.32 5.99
C LEU A 370 20.92 4.14 5.24
N ARG A 371 21.19 2.88 5.62
CA ARG A 371 20.50 1.69 5.06
C ARG A 371 19.01 1.71 5.38
N VAL A 372 18.67 2.01 6.64
CA VAL A 372 17.27 2.19 7.06
C VAL A 372 16.63 3.32 6.26
N ARG A 373 17.33 4.44 6.08
CA ARG A 373 16.82 5.58 5.30
C ARG A 373 16.65 5.27 3.81
N LEU A 374 17.52 4.45 3.22
CA LEU A 374 17.45 4.02 1.82
C LEU A 374 16.21 3.15 1.54
N THR A 375 15.73 2.42 2.55
CA THR A 375 14.56 1.54 2.45
C THR A 375 13.29 2.16 3.03
N ALA A 376 13.41 3.31 3.69
CA ALA A 376 12.29 4.02 4.29
C ALA A 376 11.32 4.57 3.22
N PRO A 377 10.00 4.51 3.48
CA PRO A 377 9.02 5.08 2.58
C PRO A 377 9.23 6.59 2.40
N VAL A 378 8.80 7.12 1.26
CA VAL A 378 8.75 8.56 0.99
C VAL A 378 7.65 9.19 1.83
N ALA A 379 7.97 10.20 2.63
CA ALA A 379 7.01 10.89 3.47
C ALA A 379 6.33 12.04 2.72
N LEU A 380 5.03 11.90 2.46
CA LEU A 380 4.16 12.95 1.93
C LEU A 380 3.36 13.58 3.07
N LEU A 381 3.49 14.89 3.26
CA LEU A 381 2.63 15.66 4.15
C LEU A 381 1.44 16.23 3.36
N VAL A 382 0.22 15.90 3.79
CA VAL A 382 -1.04 16.38 3.21
C VAL A 382 -1.60 17.47 4.11
N VAL A 383 -1.58 18.71 3.62
CA VAL A 383 -2.00 19.89 4.36
C VAL A 383 -3.45 20.25 3.98
N GLN A 384 -4.34 20.20 4.97
CA GLN A 384 -5.78 20.51 4.90
C GLN A 384 -6.56 19.68 3.87
N GLY A 385 -6.10 18.46 3.58
CA GLY A 385 -6.64 17.60 2.53
C GLY A 385 -7.15 16.26 3.03
N PRO A 386 -7.98 15.56 2.25
CA PRO A 386 -8.34 14.19 2.56
C PRO A 386 -7.11 13.28 2.45
N SER A 387 -6.98 12.36 3.40
CA SER A 387 -5.92 11.35 3.35
C SER A 387 -6.06 10.50 2.08
N PRO A 388 -5.04 10.46 1.21
CA PRO A 388 -5.08 9.72 -0.05
C PRO A 388 -5.04 8.21 0.18
N VAL A 389 -5.46 7.46 -0.83
CA VAL A 389 -5.34 6.00 -0.83
C VAL A 389 -3.86 5.62 -0.67
N PRO A 390 -3.51 4.71 0.26
CA PRO A 390 -2.12 4.30 0.46
C PRO A 390 -1.50 3.73 -0.83
N ALA A 391 -0.25 4.10 -1.10
CA ALA A 391 0.52 3.56 -2.22
C ALA A 391 1.86 2.96 -1.78
N PRO A 392 2.39 1.97 -2.51
CA PRO A 392 3.68 1.37 -2.19
C PRO A 392 4.81 2.40 -2.16
N GLY A 393 5.63 2.36 -1.11
CA GLY A 393 6.79 3.22 -0.93
C GLY A 393 6.47 4.66 -0.54
N VAL A 394 5.21 5.01 -0.23
CA VAL A 394 4.81 6.34 0.23
C VAL A 394 4.09 6.24 1.57
N ARG A 395 4.57 6.98 2.56
CA ARG A 395 3.93 7.20 3.86
C ARG A 395 3.25 8.56 3.82
N THR A 396 1.96 8.59 4.11
CA THR A 396 1.20 9.85 4.16
C THR A 396 1.05 10.32 5.60
N ILE A 397 1.18 11.63 5.81
CA ILE A 397 1.04 12.30 7.10
C ILE A 397 0.00 13.40 6.90
N ASP A 398 -1.06 13.41 7.70
CA ASP A 398 -2.12 14.41 7.59
C ASP A 398 -1.83 15.60 8.53
N CYS A 399 -2.06 16.81 8.04
CA CYS A 399 -1.87 18.07 8.78
C CYS A 399 -3.08 18.99 8.54
N ASP A 400 -3.82 19.33 9.61
CA ASP A 400 -5.02 20.17 9.51
C ASP A 400 -4.71 21.68 9.58
N GLU A 401 -3.45 22.05 9.76
CA GLU A 401 -3.02 23.44 9.94
C GLU A 401 -2.99 24.23 8.62
N ALA A 402 -3.08 25.55 8.72
CA ALA A 402 -3.04 26.41 7.54
C ALA A 402 -1.65 26.38 6.89
N PRO A 403 -1.56 26.32 5.55
CA PRO A 403 -0.29 26.38 4.82
C PRO A 403 0.30 27.79 4.87
N ASP A 404 1.05 28.12 5.94
CA ASP A 404 1.72 29.40 6.15
C ASP A 404 3.19 29.28 6.56
N ALA A 405 3.93 30.39 6.55
CA ALA A 405 5.36 30.40 6.81
C ALA A 405 5.77 29.73 8.15
N ALA A 406 4.88 29.73 9.16
CA ALA A 406 5.15 29.08 10.44
C ALA A 406 5.08 27.55 10.31
N LEU A 407 4.06 27.03 9.60
CA LEU A 407 3.98 25.61 9.27
C LEU A 407 5.21 25.18 8.45
N ALA A 408 5.58 25.94 7.42
CA ALA A 408 6.77 25.65 6.59
C ALA A 408 8.07 25.57 7.41
N ALA A 409 8.25 26.44 8.41
CA ALA A 409 9.42 26.40 9.29
C ALA A 409 9.49 25.11 10.12
N ARG A 410 8.36 24.63 10.66
CA ARG A 410 8.28 23.36 11.38
C ARG A 410 8.49 22.15 10.48
N ILE A 411 8.00 22.21 9.24
CA ILE A 411 8.25 21.14 8.25
C ILE A 411 9.76 21.01 8.01
N ARG A 412 10.47 22.13 7.87
CA ARG A 412 11.92 22.13 7.66
C ARG A 412 12.72 21.69 8.89
N SER A 413 12.28 22.00 10.11
CA SER A 413 13.00 21.58 11.31
C SER A 413 12.95 20.05 11.48
N GLY A 414 11.87 19.42 10.99
CA GLY A 414 11.67 17.97 11.08
C GLY A 414 11.40 17.47 12.50
N GLU A 415 11.21 18.37 13.48
CA GLU A 415 10.97 18.00 14.88
C GLU A 415 9.61 17.30 15.07
N GLU A 416 8.60 17.71 14.31
CA GLU A 416 7.22 17.22 14.48
C GLU A 416 6.91 15.97 13.66
N TRP A 417 7.38 15.91 12.40
CA TRP A 417 7.04 14.83 11.46
C TRP A 417 8.23 13.95 11.04
N GLY A 418 9.43 14.27 11.54
CA GLY A 418 10.68 13.72 11.02
C GLY A 418 10.98 14.26 9.61
N GLY A 419 11.70 13.46 8.82
CA GLY A 419 11.98 13.81 7.42
C GLY A 419 10.70 13.77 6.58
N VAL A 420 10.28 14.94 6.11
CA VAL A 420 9.24 15.11 5.08
C VAL A 420 9.94 15.24 3.74
N ASP A 421 9.48 14.49 2.74
CA ASP A 421 10.06 14.49 1.40
C ASP A 421 9.26 15.36 0.42
N ALA A 422 7.94 15.40 0.62
CA ALA A 422 7.05 16.19 -0.20
C ALA A 422 5.85 16.72 0.60
N VAL A 423 5.26 17.81 0.11
CA VAL A 423 4.12 18.49 0.70
C VAL A 423 3.08 18.75 -0.40
N VAL A 424 1.83 18.40 -0.13
CA VAL A 424 0.68 18.75 -0.99
C VAL A 424 -0.35 19.51 -0.16
N CYS A 425 -0.82 20.65 -0.68
CA CYS A 425 -1.82 21.47 -0.03
C CYS A 425 -3.15 21.33 -0.77
N ALA A 426 -4.21 20.95 -0.05
CA ALA A 426 -5.56 20.89 -0.64
C ALA A 426 -6.21 22.28 -0.80
N LEU A 427 -5.71 23.27 -0.05
CA LEU A 427 -6.06 24.68 -0.21
C LEU A 427 -4.82 25.44 -0.68
N SER A 428 -5.01 26.49 -1.48
CA SER A 428 -3.90 27.32 -1.94
C SER A 428 -3.08 27.84 -0.75
N PRO A 429 -1.74 27.70 -0.79
CA PRO A 429 -0.87 28.13 0.28
C PRO A 429 -0.91 29.65 0.45
N ARG A 430 -0.73 30.12 1.69
CA ARG A 430 -0.62 31.55 2.00
C ARG A 430 0.75 32.09 1.57
N ASP A 431 0.82 33.41 1.40
CA ASP A 431 2.06 34.10 1.08
C ASP A 431 3.20 33.71 2.02
N GLY A 432 4.37 33.43 1.44
CA GLY A 432 5.56 33.04 2.18
C GLY A 432 5.68 31.55 2.49
N PHE A 433 4.64 30.73 2.36
CA PHE A 433 4.73 29.28 2.59
C PHE A 433 5.74 28.60 1.65
N ALA A 434 5.57 28.78 0.33
CA ALA A 434 6.44 28.18 -0.67
C ALA A 434 7.89 28.69 -0.56
N ALA A 435 8.07 29.99 -0.33
CA ALA A 435 9.39 30.58 -0.12
C ALA A 435 10.07 30.02 1.13
N ALA A 436 9.31 29.77 2.19
CA ALA A 436 9.79 29.13 3.41
C ALA A 436 10.01 27.62 3.25
N LEU A 437 9.52 26.96 2.21
CA LEU A 437 9.86 25.56 1.91
C LEU A 437 11.02 25.40 0.91
N ALA A 438 11.47 26.50 0.30
CA ALA A 438 12.52 26.47 -0.71
C ALA A 438 13.81 25.81 -0.18
N GLY A 439 14.36 24.88 -0.97
CA GLY A 439 15.54 24.08 -0.61
C GLY A 439 15.26 22.94 0.38
N GLY A 440 13.99 22.66 0.70
CA GLY A 440 13.56 21.55 1.54
C GLY A 440 12.70 20.54 0.77
N PRO A 441 11.59 20.05 1.34
CA PRO A 441 10.73 19.05 0.69
C PRO A 441 10.09 19.60 -0.60
N LEU A 442 9.79 18.69 -1.52
CA LEU A 442 9.07 18.97 -2.76
C LEU A 442 7.68 19.54 -2.45
N LEU A 443 7.39 20.77 -2.85
CA LEU A 443 6.05 21.35 -2.76
C LEU A 443 5.30 21.13 -4.08
N PHE A 444 4.22 20.36 -4.05
CA PHE A 444 3.36 20.19 -5.23
C PHE A 444 2.65 21.50 -5.59
N ALA A 445 2.55 21.77 -6.90
CA ALA A 445 1.87 22.93 -7.45
C ALA A 445 0.39 22.96 -7.08
N ASP A 446 -0.15 24.17 -6.96
CA ASP A 446 -1.56 24.43 -6.70
C ASP A 446 -2.47 23.65 -7.67
N GLY A 447 -3.47 22.99 -7.09
CA GLY A 447 -4.42 22.16 -7.83
C GLY A 447 -4.03 20.67 -7.91
N THR A 448 -2.82 20.28 -7.51
CA THR A 448 -2.45 18.86 -7.40
C THR A 448 -3.21 18.21 -6.25
N GLY A 449 -4.01 17.19 -6.54
CA GLY A 449 -4.74 16.46 -5.51
C GLY A 449 -3.84 15.50 -4.71
N PRO A 450 -4.14 15.20 -3.43
CA PRO A 450 -3.35 14.27 -2.63
C PRO A 450 -3.17 12.89 -3.27
N GLY A 451 -4.19 12.36 -3.94
CA GLY A 451 -4.11 11.07 -4.62
C GLY A 451 -3.16 11.07 -5.82
N GLU A 452 -3.10 12.19 -6.56
CA GLU A 452 -2.16 12.38 -7.67
C GLU A 452 -0.73 12.50 -7.16
N ALA A 453 -0.52 13.30 -6.11
CA ALA A 453 0.77 13.42 -5.44
C ALA A 453 1.31 12.06 -4.98
N VAL A 454 0.48 11.25 -4.32
CA VAL A 454 0.85 9.89 -3.90
C VAL A 454 1.24 9.01 -5.08
N ALA A 455 0.47 9.02 -6.18
CA ALA A 455 0.78 8.22 -7.36
C ALA A 455 2.12 8.61 -7.99
N LEU A 456 2.40 9.91 -8.09
CA LEU A 456 3.66 10.45 -8.60
C LEU A 456 4.85 10.05 -7.72
N LEU A 457 4.71 10.14 -6.40
CA LEU A 457 5.77 9.75 -5.47
C LEU A 457 6.00 8.24 -5.48
N ALA A 458 4.94 7.43 -5.50
CA ALA A 458 5.05 5.97 -5.51
C ALA A 458 5.80 5.47 -6.75
N ALA A 459 5.56 6.08 -7.91
CA ALA A 459 6.29 5.80 -9.15
C ALA A 459 7.80 6.09 -9.06
N ARG A 460 8.19 6.99 -8.15
CA ARG A 460 9.55 7.53 -7.99
C ARG A 460 10.21 7.13 -6.67
N ALA A 461 9.54 6.37 -5.81
CA ALA A 461 9.95 6.15 -4.43
C ALA A 461 11.40 5.62 -4.27
N PRO A 462 11.87 4.62 -5.06
CA PRO A 462 13.26 4.17 -4.98
C PRO A 462 14.28 5.26 -5.34
N VAL A 463 13.95 6.16 -6.27
CA VAL A 463 14.84 7.26 -6.68
C VAL A 463 14.87 8.34 -5.61
N ILE A 464 13.71 8.70 -5.03
CA ILE A 464 13.63 9.64 -3.91
C ILE A 464 14.43 9.12 -2.70
N ALA A 465 14.33 7.82 -2.41
CA ALA A 465 15.14 7.20 -1.35
C ALA A 465 16.64 7.28 -1.64
N ALA A 466 17.05 7.02 -2.88
CA ALA A 466 18.45 7.13 -3.30
C ALA A 466 18.98 8.57 -3.20
N VAL A 467 18.19 9.56 -3.63
CA VAL A 467 18.51 11.00 -3.55
C VAL A 467 18.72 11.42 -2.10
N ARG A 468 17.76 11.13 -1.20
CA ARG A 468 17.87 11.44 0.23
C ARG A 468 19.19 10.95 0.85
N VAL A 469 19.58 9.72 0.52
CA VAL A 469 20.80 9.12 1.05
C VAL A 469 22.04 9.73 0.40
N ALA A 470 22.02 10.01 -0.91
CA ALA A 470 23.09 10.72 -1.59
C ALA A 470 23.32 12.13 -1.00
N ASP A 471 22.25 12.87 -0.70
CA ASP A 471 22.34 14.20 -0.08
C ASP A 471 22.88 14.14 1.36
N GLU A 472 22.57 13.09 2.11
CA GLU A 472 23.15 12.89 3.45
C GLU A 472 24.63 12.47 3.37
N LEU A 473 24.99 11.61 2.40
CA LEU A 473 26.39 11.28 2.13
C LEU A 473 27.21 12.50 1.68
N ALA A 474 26.62 13.40 0.88
CA ALA A 474 27.27 14.64 0.46
C ALA A 474 27.57 15.55 1.66
N ARG A 475 26.61 15.72 2.57
CA ARG A 475 26.82 16.49 3.81
C ARG A 475 27.91 15.88 4.70
N ILE A 476 27.92 14.56 4.86
CA ILE A 476 28.98 13.86 5.60
C ILE A 476 30.35 14.11 4.96
N ALA A 477 30.44 14.05 3.62
CA ALA A 477 31.68 14.29 2.90
C ALA A 477 32.19 15.73 3.00
N GLU A 478 31.28 16.71 3.15
CA GLU A 478 31.60 18.12 3.39
C GLU A 478 32.12 18.36 4.81
N ASP A 479 31.47 17.76 5.82
CA ASP A 479 31.81 17.94 7.24
C ASP A 479 33.16 17.29 7.60
N GLU A 480 33.51 16.16 6.96
CA GLU A 480 34.72 15.39 7.32
C GLU A 480 36.02 15.91 6.68
N GLY A 481 35.97 16.92 5.80
CA GLY A 481 37.13 17.67 5.26
C GLY A 481 38.15 16.88 4.41
N GLU A 482 38.37 15.60 4.69
CA GLU A 482 39.37 14.71 4.09
C GLU A 482 38.75 13.60 3.22
N ASN A 483 37.42 13.53 3.12
CA ASN A 483 36.73 12.44 2.41
C ASN A 483 36.61 12.70 0.89
N GLY A 484 37.72 13.10 0.26
CA GLY A 484 37.79 13.48 -1.15
C GLY A 484 37.38 12.37 -2.13
N VAL A 485 37.58 11.10 -1.74
CA VAL A 485 37.15 9.93 -2.52
C VAL A 485 35.63 9.81 -2.53
N LEU A 486 34.97 9.91 -1.36
CA LEU A 486 33.51 9.84 -1.27
C LEU A 486 32.85 10.98 -2.04
N ARG A 487 33.39 12.20 -1.92
CA ARG A 487 32.90 13.35 -2.69
C ARG A 487 33.02 13.12 -4.19
N TRP A 488 34.17 12.65 -4.66
CA TRP A 488 34.35 12.31 -6.08
C TRP A 488 33.39 11.20 -6.54
N GLN A 489 33.19 10.15 -5.74
CA GLN A 489 32.25 9.07 -6.05
C GLN A 489 30.79 9.57 -6.13
N LEU A 490 30.39 10.49 -5.24
CA LEU A 490 29.09 11.15 -5.27
C LEU A 490 28.94 12.03 -6.50
N GLU A 491 29.95 12.81 -6.86
CA GLU A 491 29.95 13.61 -8.09
C GLU A 491 29.81 12.72 -9.34
N GLN A 492 30.53 11.59 -9.39
CA GLN A 492 30.38 10.60 -10.47
C GLN A 492 28.98 9.97 -10.50
N LEU A 493 28.39 9.70 -9.34
CA LEU A 493 27.02 9.21 -9.24
C LEU A 493 26.02 10.25 -9.79
N VAL A 494 26.14 11.51 -9.35
CA VAL A 494 25.24 12.61 -9.75
C VAL A 494 25.33 12.88 -11.25
N VAL A 495 26.55 12.89 -11.80
CA VAL A 495 26.79 13.12 -13.23
C VAL A 495 26.39 11.89 -14.07
N GLY A 496 26.59 10.68 -13.55
CA GLY A 496 26.42 9.43 -14.29
C GLY A 496 25.08 8.72 -14.13
N ALA A 497 24.21 9.15 -13.21
CA ALA A 497 22.89 8.57 -13.00
C ALA A 497 21.81 9.37 -13.73
N HIS A 498 21.42 8.87 -14.91
CA HIS A 498 20.38 9.47 -15.73
C HIS A 498 19.04 9.63 -14.99
N GLU A 499 18.72 8.71 -14.07
CA GLU A 499 17.52 8.76 -13.24
C GLU A 499 17.47 9.97 -12.29
N LEU A 500 18.63 10.51 -11.88
CA LEU A 500 18.69 11.72 -11.06
C LEU A 500 18.33 12.97 -11.90
N ALA A 501 18.76 13.01 -13.16
CA ALA A 501 18.38 14.07 -14.06
C ALA A 501 16.88 14.00 -14.42
N GLU A 502 16.33 12.79 -14.62
CA GLU A 502 14.88 12.57 -14.75
C GLU A 502 14.12 13.04 -13.51
N HIS A 503 14.62 12.69 -12.32
CA HIS A 503 14.05 13.10 -11.05
C HIS A 503 13.97 14.63 -10.92
N GLY A 504 15.07 15.34 -11.21
CA GLY A 504 15.08 16.80 -11.16
C GLY A 504 14.14 17.46 -12.18
N LEU A 505 13.96 16.86 -13.36
CA LEU A 505 12.94 17.34 -14.31
C LEU A 505 11.52 17.15 -13.75
N LEU A 506 11.25 16.00 -13.11
CA LEU A 506 9.95 15.69 -12.53
C LEU A 506 9.63 16.53 -11.28
N ASP A 507 10.62 16.95 -10.49
CA ASP A 507 10.43 17.96 -9.44
C ASP A 507 10.05 19.30 -10.04
N ALA A 508 10.72 19.74 -11.11
CA ALA A 508 10.32 20.96 -11.80
C ALA A 508 8.89 20.88 -12.35
N VAL A 509 8.44 19.71 -12.84
CA VAL A 509 7.04 19.50 -13.25
C VAL A 509 6.10 19.59 -12.05
N ALA A 510 6.40 18.87 -10.96
CA ALA A 510 5.57 18.84 -9.76
C ALA A 510 5.43 20.23 -9.12
N GLU A 511 6.46 21.07 -9.19
CA GLU A 511 6.45 22.45 -8.71
C GLU A 511 5.87 23.47 -9.71
N GLY A 512 5.47 23.04 -10.92
CA GLY A 512 4.98 23.95 -11.96
C GLY A 512 6.05 24.86 -12.57
N ARG A 513 7.33 24.51 -12.42
CA ARG A 513 8.51 25.25 -12.92
C ARG A 513 9.12 24.64 -14.19
N ALA A 514 8.60 23.52 -14.67
CA ALA A 514 9.14 22.84 -15.85
C ALA A 514 9.06 23.74 -17.10
N PRO A 515 10.02 23.59 -18.04
CA PRO A 515 9.93 24.26 -19.34
C PRO A 515 8.62 23.92 -20.06
N ARG A 516 8.03 24.88 -20.77
CA ARG A 516 6.72 24.71 -21.45
C ARG A 516 6.65 23.57 -22.46
N ILE A 517 7.81 23.10 -22.94
CA ILE A 517 7.89 21.95 -23.84
C ILE A 517 7.61 20.62 -23.14
N VAL A 518 7.62 20.58 -21.80
CA VAL A 518 7.41 19.36 -21.01
C VAL A 518 5.94 19.29 -20.62
N ASP A 519 5.16 18.66 -21.48
CA ASP A 519 3.77 18.32 -21.22
C ASP A 519 3.63 17.00 -20.44
N ALA A 520 2.40 16.51 -20.28
CA ALA A 520 2.12 15.27 -19.56
C ALA A 520 2.74 14.03 -20.23
N ASP A 521 2.88 14.02 -21.56
CA ASP A 521 3.49 12.92 -22.31
C ASP A 521 5.01 12.92 -22.13
N ALA A 522 5.63 14.10 -22.14
CA ALA A 522 7.04 14.29 -21.82
C ALA A 522 7.34 13.88 -20.37
N ALA A 523 6.51 14.31 -19.40
CA ALA A 523 6.67 13.92 -18.01
C ALA A 523 6.50 12.41 -17.82
N ARG A 524 5.54 11.78 -18.52
CA ARG A 524 5.35 10.33 -18.52
C ARG A 524 6.58 9.62 -19.09
N LEU A 525 7.13 10.12 -20.19
CA LEU A 525 8.37 9.61 -20.77
C LEU A 525 9.55 9.73 -19.80
N ALA A 526 9.64 10.80 -19.00
CA ALA A 526 10.63 10.95 -17.93
C ALA A 526 10.36 10.03 -16.71
N GLY A 527 9.22 9.34 -16.67
CA GLY A 527 8.89 8.34 -15.66
C GLY A 527 7.93 8.80 -14.57
N SER A 528 7.16 9.88 -14.78
CA SER A 528 6.15 10.35 -13.81
C SER A 528 5.12 9.28 -13.44
N ALA A 529 4.81 8.36 -14.36
CA ALA A 529 3.86 7.26 -14.16
C ALA A 529 4.53 5.91 -13.85
N GLY A 530 5.85 5.87 -13.65
CA GLY A 530 6.61 4.67 -13.33
C GLY A 530 7.78 4.39 -14.27
N GLY A 531 8.51 3.30 -13.99
CA GLY A 531 9.72 2.91 -14.73
C GLY A 531 9.50 1.99 -15.92
N ASP A 532 8.30 1.40 -16.05
CA ASP A 532 7.98 0.45 -17.12
C ASP A 532 8.00 1.12 -18.51
N ALA A 533 8.68 0.48 -19.47
CA ALA A 533 8.88 0.99 -20.82
C ALA A 533 7.57 1.32 -21.53
N ARG A 534 6.57 0.42 -21.46
CA ARG A 534 5.26 0.60 -22.12
C ARG A 534 4.52 1.79 -21.53
N THR A 535 4.49 1.86 -20.20
CA THR A 535 3.87 2.97 -19.46
C THR A 535 4.52 4.31 -19.82
N ARG A 536 5.87 4.38 -19.86
CA ARG A 536 6.60 5.60 -20.24
C ARG A 536 6.30 6.06 -21.66
N LEU A 537 6.12 5.12 -22.59
CA LEU A 537 5.78 5.41 -23.98
C LEU A 537 4.27 5.62 -24.23
N GLY A 538 3.42 5.47 -23.20
CA GLY A 538 1.96 5.55 -23.35
C GLY A 538 1.34 4.39 -24.13
N LEU A 539 1.99 3.23 -24.13
CA LEU A 539 1.54 2.02 -24.80
C LEU A 539 0.71 1.12 -23.87
N ASP A 540 -0.14 0.27 -24.45
CA ASP A 540 -0.83 -0.78 -23.72
C ASP A 540 0.18 -1.76 -23.08
N ARG A 541 -0.14 -2.27 -21.88
CA ARG A 541 0.73 -3.21 -21.15
C ARG A 541 1.00 -4.51 -21.92
N LYS A 542 0.15 -4.87 -22.89
CA LYS A 542 0.29 -6.05 -23.75
C LYS A 542 1.01 -5.76 -25.07
N ALA A 543 1.46 -4.52 -25.31
CA ALA A 543 2.22 -4.19 -26.52
C ALA A 543 3.46 -5.08 -26.66
N GLY A 544 3.74 -5.58 -27.86
CA GLY A 544 4.94 -6.38 -28.14
C GLY A 544 6.21 -5.55 -28.04
N ASP A 545 7.35 -6.19 -27.81
CA ASP A 545 8.65 -5.52 -27.63
C ASP A 545 9.10 -4.76 -28.90
N ASP A 546 8.74 -5.24 -30.10
CA ASP A 546 9.03 -4.54 -31.37
C ASP A 546 8.34 -3.17 -31.44
N LEU A 547 7.08 -3.09 -30.99
CA LEU A 547 6.34 -1.83 -30.93
C LEU A 547 6.94 -0.89 -29.89
N VAL A 548 7.38 -1.42 -28.75
CA VAL A 548 8.09 -0.66 -27.70
C VAL A 548 9.38 -0.07 -28.28
N ALA A 549 10.21 -0.87 -28.95
CA ALA A 549 11.47 -0.44 -29.54
C ALA A 549 11.26 0.63 -30.64
N ALA A 550 10.31 0.41 -31.55
CA ALA A 550 9.99 1.36 -32.61
C ALA A 550 9.48 2.70 -32.05
N THR A 551 8.60 2.65 -31.04
CA THR A 551 8.04 3.85 -30.40
C THR A 551 9.13 4.60 -29.61
N ALA A 552 10.01 3.88 -28.93
CA ALA A 552 11.16 4.46 -28.23
C ALA A 552 12.11 5.17 -29.21
N ALA A 553 12.44 4.56 -30.34
CA ALA A 553 13.28 5.16 -31.38
C ALA A 553 12.65 6.43 -31.97
N ALA A 554 11.34 6.40 -32.26
CA ALA A 554 10.61 7.55 -32.76
C ALA A 554 10.60 8.71 -31.75
N ALA A 555 10.34 8.40 -30.47
CA ALA A 555 10.39 9.39 -29.39
C ALA A 555 11.80 9.99 -29.22
N ALA A 556 12.85 9.18 -29.26
CA ALA A 556 14.23 9.65 -29.18
C ALA A 556 14.58 10.59 -30.34
N ALA A 557 14.20 10.24 -31.57
CA ALA A 557 14.41 11.07 -32.75
C ALA A 557 13.65 12.40 -32.66
N HIS A 558 12.39 12.37 -32.20
CA HIS A 558 11.57 13.54 -31.98
C HIS A 558 12.24 14.52 -31.01
N TRP A 559 12.59 14.07 -29.81
CA TRP A 559 13.19 14.94 -28.79
C TRP A 559 14.58 15.44 -29.18
N ALA A 560 15.38 14.63 -29.88
CA ALA A 560 16.65 15.08 -30.44
C ALA A 560 16.47 16.19 -31.50
N ALA A 561 15.40 16.13 -32.30
CA ALA A 561 15.06 17.20 -33.23
C ALA A 561 14.59 18.47 -32.51
N VAL A 562 13.79 18.35 -31.43
CA VAL A 562 13.39 19.48 -30.58
C VAL A 562 14.62 20.18 -29.98
N ALA A 563 15.57 19.41 -29.43
CA ALA A 563 16.80 19.96 -28.84
C ALA A 563 17.65 20.80 -29.81
N ARG A 564 17.63 20.46 -31.11
CA ARG A 564 18.35 21.19 -32.16
C ARG A 564 17.62 22.43 -32.71
N ARG A 565 16.38 22.72 -32.27
CA ARG A 565 15.62 23.87 -32.77
C ARG A 565 16.32 25.19 -32.39
N PRO A 566 16.60 26.08 -33.36
CA PRO A 566 17.09 27.42 -33.06
C PRO A 566 16.10 28.20 -32.18
N GLY A 567 16.60 29.04 -31.28
CA GLY A 567 15.77 29.87 -30.40
C GLY A 567 15.20 29.16 -29.17
N LEU A 568 15.48 27.86 -28.98
CA LEU A 568 15.14 27.16 -27.76
C LEU A 568 16.06 27.61 -26.62
N ASP A 569 15.49 28.02 -25.49
CA ASP A 569 16.25 28.39 -24.29
C ASP A 569 17.04 27.19 -23.73
N ALA A 570 18.01 27.46 -22.85
CA ALA A 570 18.91 26.44 -22.33
C ALA A 570 18.21 25.39 -21.46
N ALA A 571 17.16 25.76 -20.71
CA ALA A 571 16.43 24.81 -19.85
C ALA A 571 15.56 23.86 -20.70
N SER A 572 14.85 24.41 -21.68
CA SER A 572 14.09 23.65 -22.67
C SER A 572 15.00 22.72 -23.47
N ARG A 573 16.20 23.18 -23.89
CA ARG A 573 17.15 22.31 -24.59
C ARG A 573 17.62 21.13 -23.74
N ARG A 574 18.01 21.38 -22.48
CA ARG A 574 18.43 20.31 -21.56
C ARG A 574 17.30 19.30 -21.30
N ALA A 575 16.06 19.77 -21.14
CA ALA A 575 14.91 18.89 -20.98
C ALA A 575 14.67 18.02 -22.22
N ALA A 576 14.76 18.59 -23.42
CA ALA A 576 14.63 17.83 -24.67
C ALA A 576 15.76 16.79 -24.84
N GLU A 577 17.00 17.14 -24.53
CA GLU A 577 18.13 16.20 -24.56
C GLU A 577 17.98 15.07 -23.55
N LEU A 578 17.47 15.37 -22.35
CA LEU A 578 17.17 14.38 -21.33
C LEU A 578 16.10 13.39 -21.83
N LEU A 579 14.99 13.90 -22.36
CA LEU A 579 13.89 13.07 -22.88
C LEU A 579 14.33 12.20 -24.07
N ALA A 580 15.20 12.73 -24.93
CA ALA A 580 15.80 11.95 -26.01
C ALA A 580 16.62 10.77 -25.48
N ARG A 581 17.45 11.00 -24.44
CA ARG A 581 18.23 9.93 -23.77
C ARG A 581 17.33 8.94 -23.03
N SER A 582 16.28 9.41 -22.37
CA SER A 582 15.27 8.55 -21.71
C SER A 582 14.62 7.59 -22.71
N ALA A 583 14.18 8.10 -23.86
CA ALA A 583 13.60 7.28 -24.92
C ALA A 583 14.63 6.30 -25.52
N ALA A 584 15.85 6.75 -25.78
CA ALA A 584 16.91 5.88 -26.31
C ALA A 584 17.26 4.74 -25.33
N GLY A 585 17.31 5.03 -24.02
CA GLY A 585 17.57 4.03 -22.99
C GLY A 585 16.51 2.93 -22.91
N ILE A 586 15.25 3.25 -23.23
CA ILE A 586 14.16 2.25 -23.30
C ILE A 586 14.40 1.30 -24.49
N GLY A 587 14.79 1.82 -25.65
CA GLY A 587 15.03 1.02 -26.86
C GLY A 587 16.32 0.20 -26.85
N ALA A 588 17.25 0.49 -25.93
CA ALA A 588 18.54 -0.21 -25.83
C ALA A 588 18.47 -1.53 -25.03
N VAL A 589 17.34 -1.84 -24.40
CA VAL A 589 17.14 -3.13 -23.71
C VAL A 589 16.96 -4.21 -24.78
N PRO A 590 17.88 -5.19 -24.89
CA PRO A 590 17.73 -6.25 -25.89
C PRO A 590 16.46 -7.07 -25.61
N PRO A 591 15.73 -7.51 -26.66
CA PRO A 591 14.53 -8.33 -26.47
C PRO A 591 14.91 -9.59 -25.69
N ALA A 592 14.18 -9.84 -24.60
CA ALA A 592 14.36 -11.05 -23.82
C ALA A 592 13.86 -12.24 -24.67
N SER A 593 14.79 -13.10 -25.09
CA SER A 593 14.63 -14.35 -25.86
C SER A 593 14.45 -14.23 -27.38
N ALA A 594 15.58 -14.16 -28.09
CA ALA A 594 15.76 -14.73 -29.43
C ALA A 594 16.73 -15.94 -29.39
N SER A 595 16.71 -16.71 -28.30
CA SER A 595 17.55 -17.90 -28.09
C SER A 595 16.70 -19.17 -27.95
N ALA A 596 15.95 -19.53 -28.99
CA ALA A 596 15.47 -20.89 -29.25
C ALA A 596 14.59 -20.93 -30.52
N SER A 597 15.21 -20.81 -31.70
CA SER A 597 14.63 -21.28 -32.97
C SER A 597 15.66 -21.19 -34.08
N ALA A 598 16.71 -22.00 -33.96
CA ALA A 598 17.60 -22.34 -35.07
C ALA A 598 18.19 -23.74 -34.85
N SER A 599 17.31 -24.75 -34.81
CA SER A 599 17.64 -26.15 -35.07
C SER A 599 16.36 -26.96 -35.28
N ALA A 600 15.82 -26.89 -36.51
CA ALA A 600 15.08 -27.94 -37.20
C ALA A 600 14.96 -27.53 -38.67
#